data_AF-A0A5K7ZWB9-F1
#
_entry.id   AF-A0A5K7ZWB9-F1
#
_cell.length_a   1.000
_cell.length_b   1.000
_cell.length_c   1.000
_cell.angle_alpha   90.00
_cell.angle_beta   90.00
_cell.angle_gamma   90.00
#
_symmetry.space_group_name_H-M   'P 1'
#
loop_
_entity.id
_entity.type
_entity.pdbx_description
1 polymer ?
#
loop_
_entity_poly.entity_id
_entity_poly.type
_entity_poly.pdbx_seq_one_letter_code
_entity_poly.pdbx_strand_id
1 'polypeptide(L)'
;MDLKDLKMRSGLDAWATFKGVKLKLAYVDKPSLEAIVDKARVREWNRKHKMTEKVDEKRLIKGLAGLILDWELTLGQLAQLMPVDAAGQDPATVIPCKIDNAVFLVRGAYGLDDFIIETVTDLAQFVDERRAGEVSD
;
A
#
# COMPACT_ATOMS: atom_id res chain seq x y z
N MET A 1 37.71 2.16 -2.82
CA MET A 1 36.25 2.24 -2.96
C MET A 1 35.73 2.51 -1.56
N ASP A 2 35.24 3.73 -1.31
CA ASP A 2 34.87 4.17 0.04
C ASP A 2 33.40 3.79 0.30
N LEU A 3 33.07 3.25 1.47
CA LEU A 3 31.71 2.78 1.81
C LEU A 3 30.68 3.93 1.80
N LYS A 4 31.16 5.17 1.88
CA LYS A 4 30.37 6.41 1.84
C LYS A 4 29.84 6.74 0.43
N ASP A 5 30.43 6.14 -0.60
CA ASP A 5 30.03 6.33 -2.01
C ASP A 5 28.93 5.37 -2.45
N LEU A 6 28.60 4.37 -1.62
CA LEU A 6 27.44 3.51 -1.80
C LEU A 6 26.20 4.27 -1.34
N LYS A 7 25.39 4.75 -2.29
CA LYS A 7 24.01 5.13 -1.98
C LYS A 7 23.32 3.89 -1.38
N MET A 8 22.75 4.00 -0.17
CA MET A 8 21.76 3.02 0.31
C MET A 8 20.80 2.73 -0.85
N ARG A 9 20.55 1.45 -1.15
CA ARG A 9 19.61 1.04 -2.21
C ARG A 9 18.30 1.81 -2.00
N SER A 10 18.05 2.78 -2.87
CA SER A 10 16.81 3.53 -2.92
C SER A 10 15.69 2.55 -3.27
N GLY A 11 14.77 2.34 -2.32
CA GLY A 11 13.54 1.58 -2.49
C GLY A 11 13.75 0.06 -2.53
N LEU A 12 13.69 -0.60 -1.37
CA LEU A 12 13.31 -2.00 -1.38
C LEU A 12 11.84 -2.06 -1.82
N ASP A 13 11.52 -2.99 -2.71
CA ASP A 13 10.18 -3.18 -3.21
C ASP A 13 9.97 -4.67 -3.48
N ALA A 14 8.70 -5.09 -3.52
CA ALA A 14 8.35 -6.46 -3.80
C ALA A 14 7.08 -6.54 -4.66
N TRP A 15 7.08 -7.51 -5.57
CA TRP A 15 5.87 -7.91 -6.28
C TRP A 15 5.08 -8.89 -5.42
N ALA A 16 3.80 -8.59 -5.22
CA ALA A 16 2.86 -9.44 -4.51
C ALA A 16 1.60 -9.63 -5.35
N THR A 17 0.91 -10.75 -5.16
CA THR A 17 -0.29 -11.08 -5.94
C THR A 17 -1.53 -11.01 -5.08
N PHE A 18 -2.43 -10.09 -5.39
CA PHE A 18 -3.73 -9.96 -4.75
C PHE A 18 -4.83 -10.44 -5.71
N LYS A 19 -5.50 -11.55 -5.37
CA LYS A 19 -6.63 -12.09 -6.15
C LYS A 19 -6.36 -12.19 -7.67
N GLY A 20 -5.13 -12.54 -8.06
CA GLY A 20 -4.72 -12.66 -9.46
C GLY A 20 -4.20 -11.38 -10.12
N VAL A 21 -4.14 -10.25 -9.40
CA VAL A 21 -3.50 -9.00 -9.83
C VAL A 21 -2.13 -8.88 -9.18
N LYS A 22 -1.10 -8.57 -9.96
CA LYS A 22 0.24 -8.31 -9.41
C LYS A 22 0.38 -6.83 -9.07
N LEU A 23 0.81 -6.57 -7.85
CA LEU A 23 1.07 -5.23 -7.32
C LEU A 23 2.53 -5.15 -6.91
N LYS A 24 3.19 -4.06 -7.28
CA LYS A 24 4.53 -3.73 -6.81
C LYS A 24 4.40 -2.79 -5.62
N LEU A 25 4.78 -3.25 -4.43
CA LEU A 25 4.67 -2.48 -3.19
C LEU A 25 6.02 -1.97 -2.72
N ALA A 26 6.03 -0.74 -2.22
CA ALA A 26 7.18 -0.14 -1.57
C ALA A 26 7.43 -0.78 -0.21
N TYR A 27 8.69 -1.03 0.12
CA TYR A 27 9.12 -1.24 1.49
C TYR A 27 8.86 0.01 2.30
N VAL A 28 8.31 -0.21 3.49
CA VAL A 28 8.13 0.81 4.52
C VAL A 28 8.54 0.15 5.83
N ASP A 29 9.40 0.81 6.60
CA ASP A 29 9.69 0.33 7.95
C ASP A 29 8.47 0.48 8.86
N LYS A 30 8.44 -0.30 9.95
CA LYS A 30 7.32 -0.28 10.89
C LYS A 30 6.96 1.14 11.39
N PRO A 31 7.92 2.00 11.80
CA PRO A 31 7.60 3.37 12.22
C PRO A 31 6.94 4.22 11.12
N SER A 32 7.37 4.07 9.86
CA SER A 32 6.80 4.81 8.75
C SER A 32 5.39 4.33 8.39
N LEU A 33 5.11 3.03 8.53
CA LEU A 33 3.76 2.48 8.37
C LEU A 33 2.83 2.97 9.49
N GLU A 34 3.30 2.94 10.74
CA GLU A 34 2.59 3.53 11.89
C GLU A 34 2.31 5.02 11.66
N ALA A 35 3.26 5.78 11.12
CA ALA A 35 3.07 7.19 10.79
C ALA A 35 2.00 7.42 9.70
N ILE A 36 1.80 6.49 8.76
CA ILE A 36 0.70 6.56 7.78
C ILE A 36 -0.64 6.36 8.49
N VAL A 37 -0.74 5.34 9.35
CA VAL A 37 -1.95 5.03 10.12
C VAL A 37 -2.29 6.18 11.08
N ASP A 38 -1.30 6.74 11.77
CA ASP A 38 -1.49 7.83 12.72
C ASP A 38 -1.91 9.14 12.05
N LYS A 39 -1.42 9.44 10.84
CA LYS A 39 -1.91 10.58 10.04
C LYS A 39 -3.38 10.45 9.65
N ALA A 40 -3.88 9.21 9.60
CA ALA A 40 -5.29 8.94 9.39
C ALA A 40 -6.11 9.07 10.69
N ARG A 41 -5.50 9.06 11.88
CA ARG A 41 -6.23 9.29 13.14
C ARG A 41 -6.61 10.75 13.28
N VAL A 42 -7.90 11.01 13.47
CA VAL A 42 -8.47 12.34 13.70
C VAL A 42 -9.11 12.36 15.08
N ARG A 43 -8.80 13.40 15.85
CA ARG A 43 -9.41 13.64 17.16
C ARG A 43 -10.63 14.53 16.97
N GLU A 44 -11.79 14.01 17.31
CA GLU A 44 -13.04 14.77 17.28
C GLU A 44 -13.56 14.98 18.70
N TRP A 45 -14.10 16.17 18.95
CA TRP A 45 -14.80 16.46 20.19
C TRP A 45 -16.25 16.02 20.07
N ASN A 46 -16.68 15.07 20.90
CA ASN A 46 -18.04 14.59 20.85
C ASN A 46 -19.02 15.56 21.56
N ARG A 47 -20.33 15.36 21.34
CA ARG A 47 -21.41 16.17 21.95
C ARG A 47 -21.41 16.18 23.49
N LYS A 48 -20.63 15.30 24.14
CA LYS A 48 -20.48 15.18 25.60
C LYS A 48 -19.15 15.76 26.10
N HIS A 49 -18.49 16.58 25.31
CA HIS A 49 -17.17 17.15 25.60
C HIS A 49 -16.08 16.13 25.93
N LYS A 50 -16.13 14.95 25.30
CA LYS A 50 -15.03 13.97 25.37
C LYS A 50 -14.33 13.92 24.02
N MET A 51 -13.00 13.81 24.06
CA MET A 51 -12.20 13.54 22.88
C MET A 51 -12.40 12.09 22.47
N THR A 52 -12.81 11.86 21.23
CA THR A 52 -12.87 10.53 20.61
C THR A 52 -11.90 10.49 19.44
N GLU A 53 -11.16 9.39 19.33
CA GLU A 53 -10.29 9.14 18.18
C GLU A 53 -11.07 8.33 17.13
N LYS A 54 -11.02 8.78 15.88
CA LYS A 54 -11.56 8.05 14.73
C LYS A 54 -10.49 7.96 13.66
N VAL A 55 -10.59 6.93 12.83
CA VAL A 55 -9.76 6.81 11.63
C VAL A 55 -10.49 7.50 10.48
N ASP A 56 -9.84 8.47 9.86
CA ASP A 56 -10.20 9.05 8.57
C ASP A 56 -9.79 8.07 7.47
N GLU A 57 -10.75 7.25 7.06
CA GLU A 57 -10.60 6.23 6.03
C GLU A 57 -10.02 6.79 4.73
N LYS A 58 -10.38 8.03 4.34
CA LYS A 58 -9.86 8.64 3.11
C LYS A 58 -8.36 8.92 3.20
N ARG A 59 -7.89 9.36 4.37
CA ARG A 59 -6.45 9.58 4.61
C ARG A 59 -5.69 8.27 4.63
N LEU A 60 -6.26 7.23 5.27
CA LEU A 60 -5.65 5.91 5.31
C LEU A 60 -5.52 5.33 3.89
N ILE A 61 -6.61 5.31 3.12
CA ILE A 61 -6.62 4.84 1.73
C ILE A 61 -5.59 5.59 0.89
N LYS A 62 -5.50 6.91 1.01
CA LYS A 62 -4.51 7.71 0.27
C LYS A 62 -3.08 7.36 0.66
N GLY A 63 -2.85 7.08 1.94
CA GLY A 63 -1.56 6.62 2.45
C GLY A 63 -1.16 5.26 1.87
N LEU A 64 -2.06 4.28 1.94
CA LEU A 64 -1.85 2.93 1.43
C LEU A 64 -1.69 2.90 -0.10
N ALA A 65 -2.50 3.68 -0.83
CA ALA A 65 -2.38 3.84 -2.27
C ALA A 65 -1.01 4.40 -2.68
N GLY A 66 -0.39 5.24 -1.83
CA GLY A 66 0.96 5.75 -2.04
C GLY A 66 2.06 4.70 -1.90
N LEU A 67 1.75 3.52 -1.38
CA LEU A 67 2.68 2.39 -1.28
C LEU A 67 2.70 1.52 -2.53
N ILE A 68 1.74 1.70 -3.44
CA ILE A 68 1.69 1.00 -4.72
C ILE A 68 2.59 1.74 -5.71
N LEU A 69 3.70 1.10 -6.09
CA LEU A 69 4.68 1.65 -7.03
C LEU A 69 4.32 1.33 -8.48
N ASP A 70 3.73 0.16 -8.73
CA ASP A 70 3.34 -0.32 -10.06
C ASP A 70 2.32 -1.46 -9.95
N TRP A 71 1.70 -1.86 -11.06
CA TRP A 71 0.84 -3.04 -11.13
C TRP A 71 0.71 -3.64 -12.54
N GLU A 72 0.25 -4.88 -12.60
CA GLU A 72 -0.27 -5.51 -13.82
C GLU A 72 -1.78 -5.68 -13.66
N LEU A 73 -2.54 -4.62 -13.97
CA LEU A 73 -3.99 -4.57 -13.82
C LEU A 73 -4.68 -4.25 -15.15
N THR A 74 -5.58 -5.13 -15.57
CA THR A 74 -6.50 -4.88 -16.69
C THR A 74 -7.89 -4.49 -16.23
N LEU A 75 -8.68 -3.91 -17.13
CA LEU A 75 -10.09 -3.59 -16.87
C LEU A 75 -10.91 -4.83 -16.49
N GLY A 76 -10.65 -5.97 -17.13
CA GLY A 76 -11.29 -7.23 -16.80
C GLY A 76 -10.98 -7.71 -15.38
N GLN A 77 -9.73 -7.57 -14.93
CA GLN A 77 -9.35 -7.88 -13.55
C GLN A 77 -9.97 -6.89 -12.56
N LEU A 78 -9.99 -5.59 -12.88
CA LEU A 78 -10.64 -4.57 -12.03
C LEU A 78 -12.12 -4.89 -11.78
N ALA A 79 -12.84 -5.32 -12.83
CA ALA A 79 -14.25 -5.70 -12.74
C ALA A 79 -14.50 -6.96 -11.88
N GLN A 80 -13.48 -7.81 -11.68
CA GLN A 80 -13.55 -8.94 -10.75
C GLN A 80 -13.27 -8.52 -9.30
N LEU A 81 -12.50 -7.44 -9.10
CA LEU A 81 -12.16 -6.95 -7.76
C LEU A 81 -13.26 -6.07 -7.15
N MET A 82 -13.99 -5.33 -7.98
CA MET A 82 -15.00 -4.39 -7.55
C MET A 82 -16.06 -4.12 -8.64
N PRO A 83 -17.29 -3.75 -8.25
CA PRO A 83 -18.35 -3.44 -9.22
C PRO A 83 -18.02 -2.14 -9.97
N VAL A 84 -17.69 -2.26 -11.26
CA VAL A 84 -17.47 -1.13 -12.18
C VAL A 84 -18.33 -1.30 -13.42
N ASP A 85 -18.78 -0.19 -13.99
CA ASP A 85 -19.42 -0.20 -15.30
C ASP A 85 -18.34 -0.13 -16.38
N ALA A 86 -18.16 -1.25 -17.09
CA ALA A 86 -17.21 -1.41 -18.18
C ALA A 86 -17.90 -1.72 -19.51
N ALA A 87 -19.19 -1.40 -19.65
CA ALA A 87 -19.97 -1.72 -20.84
C ALA A 87 -19.32 -1.13 -22.12
N GLY A 88 -19.08 -2.01 -23.11
CA GLY A 88 -18.50 -1.63 -24.40
C GLY A 88 -16.99 -1.34 -24.39
N GLN A 89 -16.29 -1.57 -23.28
CA GLN A 89 -14.83 -1.42 -23.21
C GLN A 89 -14.10 -2.76 -23.36
N ASP A 90 -12.86 -2.73 -23.83
CA ASP A 90 -12.02 -3.93 -23.98
C ASP A 90 -11.50 -4.41 -22.61
N PRO A 91 -11.84 -5.63 -22.15
CA PRO A 91 -11.33 -6.19 -20.89
C PRO A 91 -9.80 -6.31 -20.81
N ALA A 92 -9.11 -6.36 -21.96
CA ALA A 92 -7.65 -6.41 -22.01
C ALA A 92 -6.97 -5.05 -21.78
N THR A 93 -7.75 -3.97 -21.68
CA THR A 93 -7.23 -2.62 -21.45
C THR A 93 -6.44 -2.55 -20.16
N VAL A 94 -5.16 -2.18 -20.25
CA VAL A 94 -4.28 -1.99 -19.09
C VAL A 94 -4.64 -0.68 -18.38
N ILE A 95 -4.89 -0.75 -17.07
CA ILE A 95 -5.14 0.42 -16.24
C ILE A 95 -3.78 0.99 -15.80
N PRO A 96 -3.49 2.28 -16.02
CA PRO A 96 -2.21 2.86 -15.61
C PRO A 96 -2.12 2.99 -14.09
N CYS A 97 -0.96 2.66 -13.52
CA CYS A 97 -0.65 2.91 -12.12
C CYS A 97 -0.46 4.42 -11.89
N LYS A 98 -1.53 5.08 -11.46
CA LYS A 98 -1.56 6.50 -11.07
C LYS A 98 -2.18 6.61 -9.70
N ILE A 99 -1.78 7.61 -8.92
CA ILE A 99 -2.25 7.76 -7.54
C ILE A 99 -3.78 7.79 -7.43
N ASP A 100 -4.48 8.46 -8.36
CA ASP A 100 -5.95 8.53 -8.34
C ASP A 100 -6.59 7.16 -8.62
N ASN A 101 -6.02 6.38 -9.53
CA ASN A 101 -6.45 5.02 -9.81
C ASN A 101 -6.16 4.10 -8.63
N ALA A 102 -5.02 4.26 -7.97
CA ALA A 102 -4.62 3.47 -6.80
C ALA A 102 -5.56 3.74 -5.62
N VAL A 103 -5.91 5.01 -5.38
CA VAL A 103 -6.91 5.40 -4.38
C VAL A 103 -8.27 4.77 -4.71
N PHE A 104 -8.69 4.81 -5.98
CA PHE A 104 -9.95 4.19 -6.40
C PHE A 104 -9.95 2.68 -6.18
N LEU A 105 -8.85 2.01 -6.54
CA LEU A 105 -8.68 0.57 -6.37
C LEU A 105 -8.69 0.17 -4.89
N VAL A 106 -7.88 0.80 -4.04
CA VAL A 106 -7.81 0.49 -2.60
C VAL A 106 -9.15 0.72 -1.92
N ARG A 107 -9.88 1.76 -2.33
CA ARG A 107 -11.21 2.05 -1.78
C ARG A 107 -12.28 1.02 -2.19
N GLY A 108 -12.20 0.51 -3.40
CA GLY A 108 -13.25 -0.33 -3.99
C GLY A 108 -13.02 -1.82 -3.87
N ALA A 109 -11.75 -2.25 -3.88
CA ALA A 109 -11.37 -3.65 -3.81
C ALA A 109 -11.36 -4.14 -2.35
N TYR A 110 -12.35 -4.96 -2.00
CA TYR A 110 -12.50 -5.48 -0.64
C TYR A 110 -11.26 -6.24 -0.15
N GLY A 111 -10.69 -5.79 0.96
CA GLY A 111 -9.53 -6.37 1.64
C GLY A 111 -8.18 -6.04 1.01
N LEU A 112 -8.12 -5.11 0.05
CA LEU A 112 -6.85 -4.71 -0.55
C LEU A 112 -6.01 -3.85 0.40
N ASP A 113 -6.64 -3.02 1.21
CA ASP A 113 -6.01 -2.26 2.28
C ASP A 113 -5.29 -3.17 3.29
N ASP A 114 -6.00 -4.18 3.80
CA ASP A 114 -5.42 -5.18 4.70
C ASP A 114 -4.26 -5.93 4.04
N PHE A 115 -4.43 -6.38 2.80
CA PHE A 115 -3.38 -7.05 2.02
C PHE A 115 -2.11 -6.19 1.87
N ILE A 116 -2.25 -4.89 1.60
CA ILE A 116 -1.11 -3.97 1.49
C ILE A 116 -0.39 -3.87 2.83
N ILE A 117 -1.13 -3.71 3.93
CA ILE A 117 -0.55 -3.60 5.28
C ILE A 117 0.21 -4.88 5.64
N GLU A 118 -0.38 -6.05 5.42
CA GLU A 118 0.24 -7.35 5.68
C GLU A 118 1.52 -7.52 4.85
N THR A 119 1.44 -7.31 3.53
CA THR A 119 2.58 -7.51 2.63
C THR A 119 3.75 -6.58 2.96
N VAL A 120 3.47 -5.31 3.26
CA VAL A 120 4.51 -4.34 3.64
C VAL A 120 5.12 -4.69 5.00
N THR A 121 4.32 -5.21 5.93
CA THR A 121 4.80 -5.67 7.23
C THR A 121 5.72 -6.89 7.10
N ASP A 122 5.33 -7.87 6.26
CA ASP A 122 6.16 -9.05 5.98
C ASP A 122 7.48 -8.65 5.30
N LEU A 123 7.41 -7.69 4.36
CA LEU A 123 8.61 -7.15 3.72
C LEU A 123 9.51 -6.43 4.72
N ALA A 124 8.93 -5.72 5.68
CA ALA A 124 9.67 -5.09 6.78
C ALA A 124 10.40 -6.13 7.63
N GLN A 125 9.69 -7.18 8.06
CA GLN A 125 10.26 -8.26 8.85
C GLN A 125 11.38 -8.99 8.10
N PHE A 126 11.17 -9.32 6.83
CA PHE A 126 12.19 -9.99 6.00
C PHE A 126 13.50 -9.19 5.93
N VAL A 127 13.40 -7.86 5.80
CA VAL A 127 14.57 -6.97 5.75
C VAL A 127 15.27 -6.87 7.10
N ASP A 128 14.52 -6.85 8.20
CA ASP A 128 15.07 -6.80 9.54
C ASP A 128 15.80 -8.11 9.91
N GLU A 129 15.24 -9.27 9.54
CA GLU A 129 15.88 -10.59 9.71
C GLU A 129 17.19 -10.68 8.91
N ARG A 130 17.18 -10.22 7.66
CA ARG A 130 18.37 -10.12 6.80
C ARG A 130 19.47 -9.28 7.45
N ARG A 131 19.11 -8.13 8.04
CA ARG A 131 20.06 -7.25 8.73
C ARG A 131 20.61 -7.86 10.01
N ALA A 132 19.78 -8.57 10.78
CA ALA A 132 20.20 -9.23 12.00
C ALA A 132 21.20 -10.37 11.73
N GLY A 133 21.01 -11.14 10.66
CA GLY A 133 21.93 -12.20 10.24
C GLY A 133 23.30 -11.68 9.78
N GLU A 134 23.36 -10.52 9.13
CA GLU A 134 24.62 -9.91 8.65
C GLU A 134 25.51 -9.34 9.77
N VAL A 135 25.00 -9.21 11.00
CA VAL A 135 25.76 -8.67 12.17
C VAL A 135 26.32 -9.80 13.05
N SER A 136 25.95 -11.05 12.78
CA SER A 136 26.32 -12.22 13.59
C SER A 136 27.47 -13.08 13.04
N ASP A 137 28.06 -12.70 11.89
CA ASP A 137 29.28 -13.27 11.29
C ASP A 137 30.44 -12.24 11.28
#